data_AF-A0A0Q5WG01-F1
#
_entry.id   AF-A0A0Q5WG01-F1
#
_cell.length_a   1.000
_cell.length_b   1.000
_cell.length_c   1.000
_cell.angle_alpha   90.00
_cell.angle_beta   90.00
_cell.angle_gamma   90.00
#
_symmetry.space_group_name_H-M   'P 1'
#
loop_
_entity.id
_entity.type
_entity.pdbx_description
1 polymer ?
#
loop_
_entity_poly.entity_id
_entity_poly.type
_entity_poly.pdbx_seq_one_letter_code
_entity_poly.pdbx_strand_id
1 'polypeptide(L)'
;MNRGRHGPSLADRAASSGVPPSSGPSTLHGGLGGPPGRPAGSGHGRHCWVRDPPDAPGIWPGLLVEWRQREDGWHGRVAYAVVGEHGPVLVEAWLSAEQLKQG
;
A
#
# COMPACT_ATOMS: atom_id res chain seq x y z
N MET A 1 -2.19 -22.41 31.77
CA MET A 1 -2.57 -21.48 30.68
C MET A 1 -1.28 -20.92 30.08
N ASN A 2 -0.83 -21.47 28.95
CA ASN A 2 0.48 -21.12 28.36
C ASN A 2 0.29 -19.97 27.36
N ARG A 3 0.75 -18.75 27.68
CA ARG A 3 0.69 -17.59 26.78
C ARG A 3 1.72 -17.76 25.66
N GLY A 4 1.24 -17.83 24.42
CA GLY A 4 2.09 -17.86 23.23
C GLY A 4 3.01 -16.64 23.18
N ARG A 5 4.30 -16.89 23.06
CA ARG A 5 5.34 -15.87 22.97
C ARG A 5 5.32 -15.30 21.55
N HIS A 6 4.55 -14.22 21.33
CA HIS A 6 4.58 -13.51 20.05
C HIS A 6 5.97 -12.86 19.91
N GLY A 7 6.66 -13.16 18.80
CA GLY A 7 7.92 -12.51 18.45
C GLY A 7 7.75 -11.00 18.23
N PRO A 8 8.84 -10.27 17.96
CA PRO A 8 8.78 -8.82 17.76
C PRO A 8 7.71 -8.47 16.73
N SER A 9 6.95 -7.43 17.02
CA SER A 9 5.88 -6.97 16.14
C SER A 9 6.46 -6.51 14.80
N LEU A 10 5.62 -6.39 13.77
CA LEU A 10 6.06 -5.82 12.49
C LEU A 10 6.59 -4.38 12.68
N ALA A 11 6.03 -3.63 13.62
CA ALA A 11 6.50 -2.30 13.98
C ALA A 11 7.92 -2.34 14.59
N ASP A 12 8.22 -3.30 15.47
CA ASP A 12 9.55 -3.46 16.07
C ASP A 12 10.62 -3.82 15.02
N ARG A 13 10.24 -4.65 14.04
CA ARG A 13 11.13 -4.98 12.90
C ARG A 13 11.37 -3.77 12.01
N ALA A 14 10.35 -2.95 11.75
CA ALA A 14 10.49 -1.73 10.96
C ALA A 14 11.44 -0.73 11.65
N ALA A 15 11.32 -0.55 12.97
CA ALA A 15 12.21 0.31 13.76
C ALA A 15 13.67 -0.18 13.74
N SER A 16 13.88 -1.50 13.66
CA SER A 16 15.21 -2.11 13.62
C SER A 16 15.86 -2.13 12.22
N SER A 17 15.15 -1.70 11.17
CA SER A 17 15.62 -1.83 9.79
C SER A 17 16.71 -0.83 9.38
N GLY A 18 16.99 0.18 10.19
CA GLY A 18 17.95 1.24 9.87
C GLY A 18 17.50 2.18 8.74
N VAL A 19 16.28 2.02 8.22
CA VAL A 19 15.69 2.92 7.23
C VAL A 19 15.25 4.20 7.96
N PRO A 20 15.79 5.38 7.62
CA PRO A 20 15.37 6.62 8.27
C PRO A 20 13.89 6.91 7.97
N PRO A 21 13.09 7.36 8.95
CA PRO A 21 11.74 7.82 8.67
C PRO A 21 11.82 9.00 7.69
N SER A 22 11.05 8.96 6.61
CA SER A 22 11.00 10.06 5.66
C SER A 22 10.41 11.29 6.34
N SER A 23 11.25 12.29 6.61
CA SER A 23 10.80 13.63 6.99
C SER A 23 10.00 14.20 5.83
N GLY A 24 8.68 14.30 6.00
CA GLY A 24 7.77 14.82 4.99
C GLY A 24 8.14 16.26 4.57
N PRO A 25 7.72 16.71 3.37
CA PRO A 25 8.05 18.04 2.89
C PRO A 25 7.41 19.11 3.78
N SER A 26 8.26 20.02 4.24
CA SER A 26 7.91 21.21 5.01
C SER A 26 6.87 22.03 4.23
N THR A 27 5.74 22.31 4.88
CA THR A 27 4.67 23.18 4.39
C THR A 27 5.18 24.61 4.20
N LEU A 28 5.49 24.97 2.95
CA LEU A 28 5.54 26.37 2.54
C LEU A 28 4.18 26.71 1.88
N HIS A 29 3.34 27.40 2.65
CA HIS A 29 2.15 28.07 2.17
C HIS A 29 2.53 29.20 1.19
N GLY A 30 2.01 29.17 -0.05
CA GLY A 30 2.10 30.27 -1.00
C GLY A 30 1.29 29.96 -2.27
N GLY A 31 0.16 30.65 -2.44
CA GLY A 31 -0.92 30.27 -3.36
C GLY A 31 -0.75 30.64 -4.85
N LEU A 32 -1.68 30.12 -5.65
CA LEU A 32 -2.47 30.77 -6.71
C LEU A 32 -3.43 29.71 -7.28
N GLY A 33 -4.72 30.05 -7.39
CA GLY A 33 -5.83 29.11 -7.58
C GLY A 33 -5.84 28.38 -8.94
N GLY A 34 -5.49 27.09 -8.91
CA GLY A 34 -5.95 26.10 -9.90
C GLY A 34 -7.20 25.37 -9.40
N PRO A 35 -7.95 24.65 -10.28
CA PRO A 35 -9.03 23.76 -9.84
C PRO A 35 -8.49 22.83 -8.75
N PRO A 36 -9.31 22.35 -7.78
CA PRO A 36 -8.81 21.49 -6.72
C PRO A 36 -8.21 20.25 -7.37
N GLY A 37 -6.88 20.26 -7.53
CA GLY A 37 -6.13 19.13 -7.99
C GLY A 37 -6.43 18.05 -6.97
N ARG A 38 -7.22 17.05 -7.38
CA ARG A 38 -7.41 15.83 -6.62
C ARG A 38 -6.03 15.47 -6.10
N PRO A 39 -5.81 15.31 -4.79
CA PRO A 39 -4.47 15.11 -4.28
C PRO A 39 -3.92 13.91 -5.05
N ALA A 40 -2.96 14.16 -5.94
CA ALA A 40 -2.03 13.16 -6.43
C ALA A 40 -1.26 12.81 -5.17
N GLY A 41 -1.88 11.97 -4.35
CA GLY A 41 -1.69 12.08 -2.91
C GLY A 41 -0.22 11.89 -2.67
N SER A 42 0.38 12.92 -2.08
CA SER A 42 1.76 13.04 -1.61
C SER A 42 2.53 11.74 -1.82
N GLY A 43 3.54 11.76 -2.70
CA GLY A 43 4.19 10.61 -3.36
C GLY A 43 4.78 9.49 -2.50
N HIS A 44 4.34 9.32 -1.27
CA HIS A 44 4.40 8.09 -0.50
C HIS A 44 3.29 7.13 -0.96
N GLY A 45 3.68 5.88 -1.25
CA GLY A 45 2.73 4.80 -1.45
C GLY A 45 1.77 4.69 -0.25
N ARG A 46 0.50 4.40 -0.54
CA ARG A 46 -0.54 4.25 0.48
C ARG A 46 -0.74 2.79 0.81
N HIS A 47 -0.78 2.45 2.10
CA HIS A 47 -1.16 1.11 2.51
C HIS A 47 -2.60 0.82 2.11
N CYS A 48 -2.82 -0.35 1.55
CA CYS A 48 -4.15 -0.85 1.22
C CYS A 48 -4.21 -2.35 1.48
N TRP A 49 -5.43 -2.87 1.47
CA TRP A 49 -5.73 -4.29 1.47
C TRP A 49 -6.18 -4.70 0.08
N VAL A 50 -5.50 -5.68 -0.51
CA VAL A 50 -5.85 -6.33 -1.77
C VAL A 50 -6.79 -7.49 -1.48
N ARG A 51 -7.92 -7.54 -2.19
CA ARG A 51 -8.94 -8.57 -2.04
C ARG A 51 -8.98 -9.51 -3.23
N ASP A 52 -8.95 -10.79 -2.93
CA ASP A 52 -9.15 -11.91 -3.84
C ASP A 52 -8.39 -11.74 -5.17
N PRO A 53 -7.06 -11.55 -5.14
CA PRO A 53 -6.28 -11.49 -6.36
C PRO A 53 -6.32 -12.84 -7.09
N PRO A 54 -6.19 -12.83 -8.42
CA PRO A 54 -6.05 -14.05 -9.21
C PRO A 54 -4.88 -14.86 -8.66
N ASP A 55 -5.06 -16.18 -8.52
CA ASP A 55 -4.07 -17.14 -8.02
C ASP A 55 -3.78 -17.11 -6.50
N ALA A 56 -4.29 -16.13 -5.75
CA ALA A 56 -4.15 -16.08 -4.29
C ALA A 56 -5.38 -15.51 -3.57
N PRO A 57 -6.52 -16.23 -3.53
CA PRO A 57 -7.75 -15.75 -2.86
C PRO A 57 -7.52 -15.34 -1.40
N GLY A 58 -8.24 -14.34 -0.90
CA GLY A 58 -8.06 -13.80 0.45
C GLY A 58 -7.75 -12.30 0.50
N ILE A 59 -7.28 -11.82 1.66
CA ILE A 59 -6.97 -10.40 1.89
C ILE A 59 -5.47 -10.25 2.17
N TRP A 60 -4.80 -9.43 1.38
CA TRP A 60 -3.35 -9.26 1.43
C TRP A 60 -2.95 -7.81 1.69
N PRO A 61 -1.92 -7.55 2.52
CA PRO A 61 -1.38 -6.21 2.68
C PRO A 61 -0.67 -5.77 1.39
N GLY A 62 -0.93 -4.55 0.94
CA GLY A 62 -0.36 -3.98 -0.26
C GLY A 62 0.00 -2.51 -0.12
N LEU A 63 0.82 -2.05 -1.05
CA LEU A 63 1.21 -0.66 -1.22
C LEU A 63 0.69 -0.15 -2.55
N LEU A 64 -0.31 0.72 -2.50
CA LEU A 64 -0.84 1.44 -3.65
C LEU A 64 0.12 2.57 -4.02
N VAL A 65 0.70 2.47 -5.22
CA VAL A 65 1.72 3.42 -5.70
C VAL A 65 1.16 4.44 -6.68
N GLU A 66 0.11 4.07 -7.42
CA GLU A 66 -0.40 4.89 -8.51
C GLU A 66 -1.88 4.62 -8.79
N TRP A 67 -2.60 5.64 -9.25
CA TRP A 67 -3.96 5.51 -9.78
C TRP A 67 -3.98 5.85 -11.27
N ARG A 68 -4.76 5.11 -12.05
CA ARG A 68 -5.13 5.47 -13.42
C ARG A 68 -6.61 5.23 -13.67
N GLN A 69 -7.19 6.01 -14.58
CA GLN A 69 -8.55 5.79 -15.07
C GLN A 69 -8.51 4.97 -16.36
N ARG A 70 -9.37 3.98 -16.48
CA ARG A 70 -9.62 3.14 -17.65
C ARG A 70 -11.10 3.18 -18.02
N GLU A 71 -11.47 2.54 -19.13
CA GLU A 71 -12.86 2.48 -19.61
C GLU A 71 -13.81 1.87 -18.57
N ASP A 72 -13.33 0.88 -17.82
CA ASP A 72 -14.03 0.16 -16.76
C ASP A 72 -13.86 0.80 -15.36
N GLY A 73 -13.19 1.97 -15.27
CA GLY A 73 -13.10 2.77 -14.06
C GLY A 73 -11.69 2.92 -13.49
N TRP A 74 -11.60 3.20 -12.19
CA TRP A 74 -10.33 3.48 -11.52
C TRP A 74 -9.57 2.20 -11.20
N HIS A 75 -8.31 2.19 -11.57
CA HIS A 75 -7.38 1.11 -11.29
C HIS A 75 -6.21 1.61 -10.48
N GLY A 76 -5.83 0.86 -9.45
CA GLY A 76 -4.66 1.12 -8.62
C GLY A 76 -3.51 0.18 -8.98
N ARG A 77 -2.30 0.71 -9.15
CA ARG A 77 -1.08 -0.11 -9.22
C ARG A 77 -0.65 -0.42 -7.81
N VAL A 78 -0.59 -1.71 -7.47
CA VAL A 78 -0.34 -2.17 -6.11
C VAL A 78 0.78 -3.20 -6.11
N ALA A 79 1.74 -2.99 -5.22
CA ALA A 79 2.74 -4.00 -4.86
C ALA A 79 2.26 -4.74 -3.59
N TYR A 80 2.12 -6.06 -3.64
CA TYR A 80 1.68 -6.89 -2.51
C TYR A 80 2.41 -8.24 -2.50
N ALA A 81 2.53 -8.85 -1.33
CA ALA A 81 3.18 -10.15 -1.17
C ALA A 81 2.13 -11.24 -0.95
N VAL A 82 2.25 -12.34 -1.69
CA VAL A 82 1.45 -13.56 -1.52
C VAL A 82 2.35 -14.70 -1.08
N VAL A 83 1.84 -15.63 -0.28
CA VAL A 83 2.57 -16.83 0.14
C VAL A 83 2.19 -17.97 -0.80
N GLY A 84 3.09 -18.34 -1.71
CA GLY A 84 2.94 -19.48 -2.61
C GLY A 84 3.66 -20.73 -2.11
N GLU A 85 3.57 -21.82 -2.88
CA GLU A 85 4.21 -23.11 -2.54
C GLU A 85 5.73 -23.00 -2.32
N HIS A 86 6.39 -22.10 -3.06
CA HIS A 86 7.83 -21.89 -3.02
C HIS A 86 8.26 -20.73 -2.10
N GLY A 87 7.34 -20.22 -1.27
CA GLY A 87 7.58 -19.09 -0.36
C GLY A 87 6.91 -17.78 -0.81
N PRO A 88 7.26 -16.65 -0.15
CA PRO A 88 6.65 -15.36 -0.44
C PRO A 88 7.11 -14.81 -1.80
N VAL A 89 6.16 -14.35 -2.60
CA VAL A 89 6.39 -13.70 -3.90
C VAL A 89 5.83 -12.29 -3.88
N LEU A 90 6.60 -11.34 -4.38
CA LEU A 90 6.14 -9.96 -4.59
C LEU A 90 5.46 -9.86 -5.95
N VAL A 91 4.22 -9.36 -5.95
CA VAL A 91 3.42 -9.12 -7.15
C VAL A 91 3.20 -7.62 -7.29
N GLU A 92 3.46 -7.09 -8.49
CA GLU A 92 3.04 -5.74 -8.88
C GLU A 92 1.99 -5.87 -9.98
N ALA A 93 0.77 -5.39 -9.71
CA ALA A 93 -0.32 -5.49 -10.64
C ALA A 93 -1.21 -4.24 -10.61
N TRP A 94 -1.94 -4.03 -11.70
CA TRP A 94 -3.05 -3.08 -11.73
C TRP A 94 -4.34 -3.79 -11.37
N LEU A 95 -4.99 -3.35 -10.30
CA LEU A 95 -6.22 -3.93 -9.78
C LEU A 95 -7.34 -2.90 -9.84
N SER A 96 -8.58 -3.39 -9.99
CA SER A 96 -9.77 -2.53 -9.89
C SER A 96 -9.83 -1.91 -8.50
N ALA A 97 -10.31 -0.66 -8.41
CA ALA A 97 -10.56 -0.01 -7.12
C ALA A 97 -11.47 -0.83 -6.20
N GLU A 98 -12.36 -1.67 -6.74
CA GLU A 98 -13.25 -2.55 -5.96
C GLU A 98 -12.49 -3.65 -5.20
N GLN A 99 -11.32 -4.03 -5.69
CA GLN A 99 -10.44 -5.01 -5.03
C GLN A 99 -9.55 -4.36 -3.95
N LEU A 100 -9.57 -3.03 -3.82
CA LEU A 100 -8.68 -2.29 -2.93
C LEU A 100 -9.48 -1.67 -1.78
N LYS A 101 -9.06 -1.93 -0.54
CA LYS A 101 -9.60 -1.27 0.65
C LYS A 101 -8.51 -0.46 1.34
N GLN A 102 -8.86 0.74 1.82
CA GLN A 102 -7.91 1.56 2.58
C GLN A 102 -7.58 0.90 3.93
N GLY A 103 -6.29 0.97 4.31
CA GLY A 103 -5.75 0.46 5.57
C GLY A 103 -6.19 1.24 6.79
#